data_AF-Q0CM82-F1
#
_entry.id   AF-Q0CM82-F1
#
_cell.length_a   1.000
_cell.length_b   1.000
_cell.length_c   1.000
_cell.angle_alpha   90.00
_cell.angle_beta   90.00
_cell.angle_gamma   90.00
#
_symmetry.space_group_name_H-M   'P 1'
#
loop_
_entity.id
_entity.type
_entity.pdbx_description
1 polymer ?
#
loop_
_entity_poly.entity_id
_entity_poly.type
_entity_poly.pdbx_seq_one_letter_code
_entity_poly.pdbx_strand_id
1 'polypeptide(L)'
;MKPRPEPQLSFSSFSLFPLFFHLSALLCETLTAQSVPHVPTRPYCIDRQQHSNIARSKMERLADDLRKIHVDDSIEEANQVLFRPPTGSGFARTAFHEIPRYLFRVVTPRSDGITDETWARSELACQDPESSTEDVFFNLDDAKRKVIAQTLNLHLRWWPKYSLRDNFVSWTSSLLFAIQYIYYRHLNPKDGSSLEHIKLYAIDTTQFLRGTFLRDLDLIDFFEEFDDHSPEKNLAELHCRRKKDEFYFGEYLSQGALKIEGKCATISTHLLFESNRLRRLQRQFYELQYLPFNKGKPVWAQEVSRLRDTIWGPRNLRTSSLTGIGDRLEAVKEIIQDLDPIWRYPLAIYFTSLIGPVSLIEKRDAAIHNTFFGKLQSSFPKGQKALGPSDFKTVGTDQMPEIRQVETLVHEMYKYDALVDALDQVQTAEASIRLLYMKVITPDGAAFALPDENELLDRAGRALLHKLRLVQDICDDVILAIS
;
A
#
# COMPACT_ATOMS: atom_id res chain seq x y z
N MET A 1 -62.08 -0.04 35.39
CA MET A 1 -61.72 -1.37 34.85
C MET A 1 -60.21 -1.54 34.93
N LYS A 2 -59.79 -2.61 35.61
CA LYS A 2 -58.44 -3.19 35.82
C LYS A 2 -57.20 -2.44 35.29
N PRO A 3 -56.25 -2.07 36.17
CA PRO A 3 -54.83 -1.93 35.81
C PRO A 3 -54.10 -3.27 36.02
N ARG A 4 -53.11 -3.57 35.18
CA ARG A 4 -52.08 -4.59 35.43
C ARG A 4 -50.71 -4.08 34.97
N PRO A 5 -49.62 -4.57 35.56
CA PRO A 5 -48.52 -3.73 36.03
C PRO A 5 -47.19 -3.99 35.29
N GLU A 6 -46.27 -3.04 35.40
CA GLU A 6 -44.81 -3.26 35.30
C GLU A 6 -44.22 -3.62 36.70
N PRO A 7 -42.91 -3.83 36.86
CA PRO A 7 -42.15 -5.01 36.46
C PRO A 7 -41.48 -5.66 37.71
N GLN A 8 -40.94 -6.88 37.58
CA GLN A 8 -40.00 -7.40 38.56
C GLN A 8 -38.69 -7.84 37.90
N LEU A 9 -37.62 -7.17 38.35
CA LEU A 9 -36.23 -7.58 38.23
C LEU A 9 -35.99 -8.90 38.96
N SER A 10 -35.15 -9.77 38.40
CA SER A 10 -34.23 -10.57 39.23
C SER A 10 -32.94 -10.86 38.48
N PHE A 11 -31.83 -10.59 39.19
CA PHE A 11 -30.46 -10.95 38.88
C PHE A 11 -30.19 -12.43 39.20
N SER A 12 -29.36 -13.09 38.40
CA SER A 12 -28.29 -14.03 38.80
C SER A 12 -27.74 -14.69 37.52
N SER A 13 -26.51 -14.41 37.07
CA SER A 13 -25.21 -14.91 37.58
C SER A 13 -25.16 -16.43 37.70
N PHE A 14 -24.65 -17.12 36.67
CA PHE A 14 -23.94 -18.39 36.83
C PHE A 14 -22.81 -18.51 35.81
N SER A 15 -21.61 -18.22 36.30
CA SER A 15 -20.35 -18.83 35.90
C SER A 15 -20.42 -20.33 36.06
N LEU A 16 -19.86 -21.12 35.14
CA LEU A 16 -19.38 -22.47 35.42
C LEU A 16 -18.29 -22.88 34.42
N PHE A 17 -17.05 -22.89 34.91
CA PHE A 17 -15.97 -23.78 34.47
C PHE A 17 -16.38 -25.25 34.69
N PRO A 18 -15.67 -26.21 34.07
CA PRO A 18 -14.88 -27.10 34.93
C PRO A 18 -13.49 -27.48 34.39
N LEU A 19 -12.53 -27.51 35.31
CA LEU A 19 -11.35 -28.39 35.32
C LEU A 19 -11.80 -29.84 35.63
N PHE A 20 -11.10 -30.87 35.13
CA PHE A 20 -10.60 -32.01 35.92
C PHE A 20 -9.60 -32.94 35.13
N PHE A 21 -8.60 -33.42 35.89
CA PHE A 21 -7.46 -34.36 35.73
C PHE A 21 -7.71 -35.74 35.00
N HIS A 22 -6.78 -36.69 34.71
CA HIS A 22 -5.39 -37.06 35.11
C HIS A 22 -4.75 -38.12 34.14
N LEU A 23 -3.41 -38.05 33.96
CA LEU A 23 -2.32 -39.06 33.93
C LEU A 23 -2.33 -40.47 33.26
N SER A 24 -1.18 -40.75 32.58
CA SER A 24 -0.29 -41.96 32.58
C SER A 24 0.00 -42.55 31.17
N ALA A 25 1.22 -42.44 30.61
CA ALA A 25 2.42 -43.33 30.72
C ALA A 25 2.23 -44.69 29.99
N LEU A 26 3.12 -45.31 29.18
CA LEU A 26 4.58 -45.55 29.14
C LEU A 26 4.94 -46.04 27.68
N LEU A 27 6.08 -45.65 27.07
CA LEU A 27 7.33 -46.43 26.81
C LEU A 27 7.30 -47.58 25.76
N CYS A 28 8.14 -47.49 24.71
CA CYS A 28 9.19 -48.50 24.38
C CYS A 28 10.08 -48.11 23.17
N GLU A 29 11.38 -48.36 23.33
CA GLU A 29 12.48 -48.21 22.36
C GLU A 29 12.51 -49.35 21.33
N THR A 30 13.15 -49.15 20.17
CA THR A 30 14.39 -49.90 19.80
C THR A 30 14.96 -49.49 18.44
N LEU A 31 16.30 -49.45 18.42
CA LEU A 31 17.23 -49.28 17.30
C LEU A 31 17.18 -50.45 16.30
N THR A 32 17.61 -50.23 15.05
CA THR A 32 18.74 -51.00 14.47
C THR A 32 19.23 -50.43 13.14
N ALA A 33 20.55 -50.35 13.04
CA ALA A 33 21.34 -49.98 11.87
C ALA A 33 21.54 -51.17 10.92
N GLN A 34 21.87 -50.88 9.65
CA GLN A 34 22.69 -51.68 8.71
C GLN A 34 22.49 -51.10 7.30
N SER A 35 23.39 -51.11 6.33
CA SER A 35 24.84 -51.29 6.22
C SER A 35 25.13 -51.12 4.72
N VAL A 36 26.20 -50.41 4.39
CA VAL A 36 26.74 -50.25 3.03
C VAL A 36 27.39 -51.55 2.56
N PRO A 37 27.42 -51.83 1.23
CA PRO A 37 28.53 -52.55 0.65
C PRO A 37 29.26 -51.73 -0.43
N HIS A 38 30.58 -51.86 -0.36
CA HIS A 38 31.63 -51.27 -1.17
C HIS A 38 31.91 -52.09 -2.46
N VAL A 39 32.77 -51.54 -3.32
CA VAL A 39 33.71 -52.16 -4.31
C VAL A 39 33.29 -52.01 -5.79
N PRO A 40 34.21 -51.83 -6.80
CA PRO A 40 35.62 -51.42 -6.82
C PRO A 40 35.95 -50.23 -7.75
N THR A 41 37.12 -49.66 -7.51
CA THR A 41 37.86 -48.64 -8.27
C THR A 41 38.60 -49.17 -9.51
N ARG A 42 38.65 -48.36 -10.59
CA ARG A 42 39.79 -48.27 -11.54
C ARG A 42 40.07 -46.80 -11.90
N PRO A 43 41.32 -46.44 -12.22
CA PRO A 43 41.82 -45.08 -12.10
C PRO A 43 41.71 -44.29 -13.42
N TYR A 44 41.23 -43.06 -13.33
CA TYR A 44 41.43 -42.04 -14.37
C TYR A 44 42.21 -40.89 -13.74
N CYS A 45 43.42 -40.65 -14.25
CA CYS A 45 44.19 -39.45 -13.96
C CYS A 45 43.43 -38.25 -14.50
N ILE A 46 42.82 -37.45 -13.61
CA ILE A 46 42.27 -36.13 -13.93
C ILE A 46 42.94 -35.11 -13.02
N ASP A 47 43.73 -34.28 -13.68
CA ASP A 47 44.10 -32.90 -13.40
C ASP A 47 43.87 -32.35 -11.98
N ARG A 48 44.88 -32.52 -11.10
CA ARG A 48 44.91 -31.99 -9.72
C ARG A 48 44.84 -30.46 -9.64
N GLN A 49 45.17 -29.73 -10.70
CA GLN A 49 45.19 -28.26 -10.67
C GLN A 49 43.79 -27.64 -10.81
N GLN A 50 42.88 -28.29 -11.53
CA GLN A 50 41.53 -27.75 -11.74
C GLN A 50 40.63 -27.91 -10.51
N HIS A 51 40.77 -29.02 -9.77
CA HIS A 51 40.02 -29.25 -8.52
C HIS A 51 40.47 -28.33 -7.36
N SER A 52 41.75 -27.98 -7.30
CA SER A 52 42.29 -27.05 -6.29
C SER A 52 41.73 -25.64 -6.44
N ASN A 53 41.58 -25.16 -7.68
CA ASN A 53 41.06 -23.82 -7.95
C ASN A 53 39.55 -23.70 -7.70
N ILE A 54 38.78 -24.76 -7.94
CA ILE A 54 37.34 -24.81 -7.64
C ILE A 54 37.09 -24.90 -6.13
N ALA A 55 37.90 -25.69 -5.41
CA ALA A 55 37.80 -25.78 -3.95
C ALA A 55 38.15 -24.44 -3.28
N ARG A 56 39.21 -23.76 -3.74
CA ARG A 56 39.59 -22.43 -3.24
C ARG A 56 38.55 -21.36 -3.55
N SER A 57 37.98 -21.34 -4.76
CA SER A 57 36.91 -20.40 -5.12
C SER A 57 35.63 -20.64 -4.31
N LYS A 58 35.30 -21.90 -3.97
CA LYS A 58 34.16 -22.21 -3.10
C LYS A 58 34.43 -21.82 -1.64
N MET A 59 35.65 -22.00 -1.15
CA MET A 59 36.05 -21.57 0.19
C MET A 59 36.07 -20.05 0.33
N GLU A 60 36.53 -19.33 -0.70
CA GLU A 60 36.52 -17.85 -0.72
C GLU A 60 35.08 -17.30 -0.76
N ARG A 61 34.18 -17.91 -1.54
CA ARG A 61 32.74 -17.57 -1.49
C ARG A 61 32.10 -17.88 -0.15
N LEU A 62 32.41 -19.03 0.46
CA LEU A 62 31.90 -19.39 1.77
C LEU A 62 32.44 -18.44 2.86
N ALA A 63 33.69 -18.01 2.74
CA ALA A 63 34.28 -17.03 3.65
C ALA A 63 33.67 -15.62 3.46
N ASP A 64 33.33 -15.22 2.24
CA ASP A 64 32.62 -13.97 1.96
C ASP A 64 31.15 -14.03 2.42
N ASP A 65 30.50 -15.19 2.28
CA ASP A 65 29.14 -15.43 2.80
C ASP A 65 29.14 -15.44 4.33
N LEU A 66 30.17 -16.01 4.98
CA LEU A 66 30.33 -15.98 6.43
C LEU A 66 30.72 -14.59 6.96
N ARG A 67 31.46 -13.77 6.21
CA ARG A 67 31.75 -12.36 6.57
C ARG A 67 30.54 -11.45 6.42
N LYS A 68 29.56 -11.81 5.59
CA LYS A 68 28.26 -11.13 5.49
C LYS A 68 27.31 -11.48 6.63
N ILE A 69 27.59 -12.54 7.38
CA ILE A 69 26.90 -12.82 8.64
C ILE A 69 27.64 -12.01 9.70
N HIS A 70 27.27 -10.73 9.82
CA HIS A 70 27.56 -9.95 11.02
C HIS A 70 26.86 -10.65 12.19
N VAL A 71 27.61 -11.44 12.95
CA VAL A 71 27.21 -11.81 14.31
C VAL A 71 27.63 -10.63 15.17
N ASP A 72 26.79 -9.61 15.19
CA ASP A 72 26.80 -8.62 16.26
C ASP A 72 26.12 -9.31 17.45
N ASP A 73 26.89 -9.59 18.51
CA ASP A 73 26.42 -10.22 19.75
C ASP A 73 25.67 -9.23 20.67
N SER A 74 25.29 -8.06 20.17
CA SER A 74 24.16 -7.32 20.71
C SER A 74 22.88 -7.84 20.04
N ILE A 75 21.86 -8.21 20.81
CA ILE A 75 20.54 -8.55 20.26
C ILE A 75 19.99 -7.26 19.62
N GLU A 76 20.38 -6.95 18.39
CA GLU A 76 19.62 -6.05 17.54
C GLU A 76 18.25 -6.71 17.43
N GLU A 77 17.23 -6.12 18.08
CA GLU A 77 15.84 -6.51 17.85
C GLU A 77 15.64 -6.65 16.35
N ALA A 78 15.28 -7.85 15.89
CA ALA A 78 15.09 -8.11 14.47
C ALA A 78 14.14 -7.03 13.92
N ASN A 79 14.68 -6.16 13.05
CA ASN A 79 13.98 -4.95 12.62
C ASN A 79 12.67 -5.24 11.85
N GLN A 80 12.45 -6.50 11.47
CA GLN A 80 11.25 -7.03 10.82
C GLN A 80 11.31 -8.56 10.76
N VAL A 81 10.14 -9.21 10.83
CA VAL A 81 9.97 -10.65 10.58
C VAL A 81 9.36 -10.86 9.20
N LEU A 82 9.99 -11.72 8.38
CA LEU A 82 9.60 -11.94 6.99
C LEU A 82 8.76 -13.20 6.84
N PHE A 83 7.69 -13.14 6.07
CA PHE A 83 6.93 -14.31 5.62
C PHE A 83 7.76 -15.14 4.64
N ARG A 84 8.02 -16.41 4.97
CA ARG A 84 8.78 -17.37 4.17
C ARG A 84 7.97 -18.66 3.96
N PRO A 85 6.93 -18.63 3.12
CA PRO A 85 6.11 -19.81 2.85
C PRO A 85 6.98 -20.95 2.28
N PRO A 86 6.64 -22.22 2.57
CA PRO A 86 7.45 -23.35 2.11
C PRO A 86 7.56 -23.40 0.58
N THR A 87 8.69 -23.85 0.06
CA THR A 87 8.85 -24.00 -1.40
C THR A 87 7.89 -25.06 -1.93
N GLY A 88 7.17 -24.75 -3.02
CA GLY A 88 6.23 -25.69 -3.64
C GLY A 88 4.88 -25.80 -2.93
N SER A 89 4.59 -24.94 -1.96
CA SER A 89 3.37 -24.97 -1.15
C SER A 89 2.11 -24.43 -1.86
N GLY A 90 2.16 -24.24 -3.19
CA GLY A 90 1.10 -23.60 -3.95
C GLY A 90 0.99 -22.09 -3.76
N PHE A 91 1.75 -21.51 -2.83
CA PHE A 91 1.79 -20.06 -2.61
C PHE A 91 2.23 -19.35 -3.89
N ALA A 92 1.39 -18.45 -4.41
CA ALA A 92 1.67 -17.78 -5.66
C ALA A 92 2.97 -16.98 -5.54
N ARG A 93 3.94 -17.22 -6.44
CA ARG A 93 5.19 -16.43 -6.47
C ARG A 93 4.92 -14.92 -6.62
N THR A 94 3.75 -14.56 -7.13
CA THR A 94 3.27 -13.18 -7.31
C THR A 94 2.77 -12.51 -6.03
N ALA A 95 2.42 -13.26 -4.97
CA ALA A 95 1.90 -12.69 -3.72
C ALA A 95 2.80 -11.59 -3.13
N PHE A 96 4.12 -11.80 -3.15
CA PHE A 96 5.09 -10.81 -2.69
C PHE A 96 5.40 -9.68 -3.69
N HIS A 97 4.87 -9.77 -4.91
CA HIS A 97 4.98 -8.73 -5.93
C HIS A 97 3.74 -7.83 -5.97
N GLU A 98 2.66 -8.29 -5.37
CA GLU A 98 1.33 -7.68 -5.29
C GLU A 98 1.15 -6.90 -3.97
N ILE A 99 2.16 -6.14 -3.57
CA ILE A 99 2.09 -5.26 -2.39
C ILE A 99 1.94 -3.81 -2.87
N PRO A 100 0.86 -3.11 -2.47
CA PRO A 100 0.68 -1.69 -2.75
C PRO A 100 1.81 -0.88 -2.13
N ARG A 101 2.23 0.18 -2.82
CA ARG A 101 3.32 1.03 -2.34
C ARG A 101 3.00 1.66 -0.99
N TYR A 102 1.76 2.08 -0.77
CA TYR A 102 1.35 2.67 0.50
C TYR A 102 0.33 1.82 1.21
N LEU A 103 0.55 1.62 2.51
CA LEU A 103 -0.37 0.97 3.43
C LEU A 103 -0.63 1.88 4.62
N PHE A 104 -1.82 1.76 5.20
CA PHE A 104 -2.32 2.56 6.31
C PHE A 104 -2.64 1.70 7.53
N ARG A 105 -2.48 2.29 8.72
CA ARG A 105 -2.90 1.68 9.98
C ARG A 105 -3.49 2.73 10.91
N VAL A 106 -4.66 2.43 11.46
CA VAL A 106 -5.30 3.25 12.49
C VAL A 106 -4.88 2.72 13.86
N VAL A 107 -4.38 3.61 14.70
CA VAL A 107 -3.85 3.28 16.01
C VAL A 107 -4.60 4.08 17.07
N THR A 108 -5.01 3.40 18.13
CA THR A 108 -5.58 4.03 19.33
C THR A 108 -4.88 3.47 20.57
N PRO A 109 -5.03 4.10 21.76
CA PRO A 109 -4.54 3.56 23.02
C PRO A 109 -5.07 2.16 23.38
N ARG A 110 -6.10 1.67 22.69
CA ARG A 110 -6.73 0.35 22.89
C ARG A 110 -6.50 -0.60 21.73
N SER A 111 -5.63 -0.26 20.78
CA SER A 111 -5.22 -1.23 19.75
C SER A 111 -4.38 -2.34 20.38
N ASP A 112 -4.50 -3.56 19.84
CA ASP A 112 -3.62 -4.66 20.20
C ASP A 112 -2.19 -4.38 19.68
N GLY A 113 -1.20 -4.73 20.50
CA GLY A 113 0.20 -4.41 20.23
C GLY A 113 0.53 -2.93 20.46
N ILE A 114 1.66 -2.48 19.93
CA ILE A 114 2.11 -1.08 20.03
C ILE A 114 2.39 -0.55 18.63
N THR A 115 1.99 0.69 18.36
CA THR A 115 2.41 1.38 17.14
C THR A 115 2.70 2.84 17.44
N ASP A 116 3.95 3.23 17.30
CA ASP A 116 4.44 4.59 17.49
C ASP A 116 5.26 5.05 16.28
N GLU A 117 5.93 6.19 16.35
CA GLU A 117 6.76 6.72 15.26
C GLU A 117 8.00 5.87 14.94
N THR A 118 8.33 4.89 15.81
CA THR A 118 9.53 4.05 15.69
C THR A 118 9.19 2.62 15.29
N TRP A 119 8.14 2.05 15.88
CA TRP A 119 7.81 0.63 15.78
C TRP A 119 6.32 0.38 15.53
N ALA A 120 6.03 -0.68 14.78
CA ALA A 120 4.75 -1.37 14.78
C ALA A 120 4.97 -2.80 15.28
N ARG A 121 4.49 -3.11 16.49
CA ARG A 121 4.67 -4.39 17.18
C ARG A 121 3.33 -5.11 17.32
N SER A 122 3.32 -6.40 17.02
CA SER A 122 2.19 -7.29 17.32
C SER A 122 1.96 -7.39 18.83
N GLU A 123 0.81 -7.96 19.22
CA GLU A 123 0.54 -8.26 20.62
C GLU A 123 1.60 -9.21 21.20
N LEU A 124 1.96 -10.25 20.43
CA LEU A 124 3.01 -11.18 20.82
C LEU A 124 4.37 -10.50 20.96
N ALA A 125 4.76 -9.62 20.05
CA ALA A 125 6.05 -8.91 20.13
C ALA A 125 6.16 -8.00 21.36
N CYS A 126 5.05 -7.53 21.91
CA CYS A 126 5.04 -6.78 23.16
C CYS A 126 5.16 -7.68 24.41
N GLN A 127 4.67 -8.93 24.33
CA GLN A 127 4.58 -9.84 25.49
C GLN A 127 5.73 -10.84 25.57
N ASP A 128 6.20 -11.33 24.43
CA ASP A 128 7.22 -12.36 24.28
C ASP A 128 8.05 -12.08 23.00
N PRO A 129 9.02 -11.16 23.09
CA PRO A 129 9.82 -10.74 21.94
C PRO A 129 10.55 -11.89 21.26
N GLU A 130 11.06 -12.86 22.02
CA GLU A 130 11.78 -14.02 21.49
C GLU A 130 10.89 -14.86 20.56
N SER A 131 9.70 -15.25 21.04
CA SER A 131 8.75 -16.04 20.25
C SER A 131 8.17 -15.25 19.07
N SER A 132 8.12 -13.92 19.18
CA SER A 132 7.57 -13.06 18.13
C SER A 132 8.45 -12.96 16.87
N THR A 133 9.71 -13.39 16.96
CA THR A 133 10.66 -13.41 15.81
C THR A 133 10.42 -14.58 14.87
N GLU A 134 9.59 -15.55 15.26
CA GLU A 134 9.30 -16.73 14.48
C GLU A 134 8.31 -16.41 13.35
N ASP A 135 8.70 -16.77 12.12
CA ASP A 135 7.81 -16.71 10.97
C ASP A 135 6.68 -17.73 11.11
N VAL A 136 5.44 -17.33 10.83
CA VAL A 136 4.26 -18.21 10.88
C VAL A 136 4.41 -19.47 10.01
N PHE A 137 5.26 -19.46 8.98
CA PHE A 137 5.53 -20.63 8.14
C PHE A 137 6.67 -21.55 8.64
N PHE A 138 7.34 -21.19 9.74
CA PHE A 138 8.46 -21.96 10.27
C PHE A 138 7.99 -23.26 10.94
N ASN A 139 8.65 -24.39 10.65
CA ASN A 139 8.40 -25.70 11.25
C ASN A 139 6.91 -26.06 11.40
N LEU A 140 6.14 -25.91 10.32
CA LEU A 140 4.72 -26.21 10.31
C LEU A 140 4.44 -27.71 10.48
N ASP A 141 3.67 -28.05 11.52
CA ASP A 141 2.92 -29.30 11.66
C ASP A 141 1.41 -29.01 11.72
N ASP A 142 0.57 -30.05 11.76
CA ASP A 142 -0.89 -29.90 11.74
C ASP A 142 -1.41 -29.12 12.96
N ALA A 143 -0.80 -29.29 14.13
CA ALA A 143 -1.19 -28.60 15.34
C ALA A 143 -0.89 -27.09 15.24
N LYS A 144 0.30 -26.74 14.75
CA LYS A 144 0.72 -25.35 14.54
C LYS A 144 -0.11 -24.67 13.46
N ARG A 145 -0.38 -25.35 12.34
CA ARG A 145 -1.25 -24.83 11.28
C ARG A 145 -2.64 -24.50 11.81
N LYS A 146 -3.21 -25.37 12.64
CA LYS A 146 -4.49 -25.15 13.30
C LYS A 146 -4.46 -23.93 14.22
N VAL A 147 -3.43 -23.79 15.05
CA VAL A 147 -3.26 -22.63 15.94
C VAL A 147 -3.14 -21.34 15.13
N ILE A 148 -2.37 -21.33 14.05
CA ILE A 148 -2.21 -20.17 13.17
C ILE A 148 -3.54 -19.83 12.49
N ALA A 149 -4.25 -20.82 11.95
CA ALA A 149 -5.54 -20.63 11.28
C ALA A 149 -6.57 -20.01 12.22
N GLN A 150 -6.68 -20.54 13.44
CA GLN A 150 -7.54 -19.97 14.48
C GLN A 150 -7.12 -18.54 14.84
N THR A 151 -5.83 -18.31 15.06
CA THR A 151 -5.29 -16.99 15.42
C THR A 151 -5.56 -15.96 14.32
N LEU A 152 -5.32 -16.33 13.07
CA LEU A 152 -5.59 -15.51 11.88
C LEU A 152 -7.07 -15.16 11.78
N ASN A 153 -7.97 -16.12 11.97
CA ASN A 153 -9.41 -15.88 11.92
C ASN A 153 -9.86 -14.89 13.01
N LEU A 154 -9.39 -15.08 14.25
CA LEU A 154 -9.71 -14.19 15.36
C LEU A 154 -9.12 -12.79 15.14
N HIS A 155 -7.89 -12.70 14.63
CA HIS A 155 -7.23 -11.44 14.29
C HIS A 155 -8.04 -10.66 13.26
N LEU A 156 -8.33 -11.25 12.11
CA LEU A 156 -9.01 -10.59 10.98
C LEU A 156 -10.46 -10.18 11.29
N ARG A 157 -11.09 -10.80 12.30
CA ARG A 157 -12.44 -10.44 12.77
C ARG A 157 -12.44 -9.52 14.00
N TRP A 158 -11.26 -9.21 14.54
CA TRP A 158 -11.07 -8.57 15.84
C TRP A 158 -11.92 -9.22 16.95
N TRP A 159 -11.91 -10.54 16.97
CA TRP A 159 -12.54 -11.33 18.02
C TRP A 159 -11.56 -11.53 19.19
N PRO A 160 -12.07 -11.75 20.41
CA PRO A 160 -11.20 -12.10 21.54
C PRO A 160 -10.35 -13.33 21.22
N LYS A 161 -9.03 -13.21 21.42
CA LYS A 161 -8.04 -14.27 21.12
C LYS A 161 -7.90 -15.30 22.25
N TYR A 162 -8.47 -15.02 23.43
CA TYR A 162 -8.38 -15.85 24.64
C TYR A 162 -6.91 -16.17 24.99
N SER A 163 -6.47 -17.42 24.88
CA SER A 163 -5.10 -17.86 25.17
C SER A 163 -4.19 -17.90 23.94
N LEU A 164 -4.70 -17.58 22.75
CA LEU A 164 -3.93 -17.60 21.52
C LEU A 164 -3.04 -16.36 21.43
N ARG A 165 -1.82 -16.58 20.95
CA ARG A 165 -0.78 -15.56 20.82
C ARG A 165 -0.78 -15.01 19.41
N ASP A 166 -1.17 -13.75 19.28
CA ASP A 166 -1.30 -13.08 17.99
C ASP A 166 -0.02 -12.35 17.60
N ASN A 167 0.66 -12.86 16.57
CA ASN A 167 1.86 -12.26 16.03
C ASN A 167 1.62 -11.32 14.85
N PHE A 168 0.37 -11.05 14.47
CA PHE A 168 0.05 -10.25 13.30
C PHE A 168 -0.16 -8.76 13.62
N VAL A 169 0.08 -7.92 12.61
CA VAL A 169 -0.21 -6.49 12.62
C VAL A 169 -0.96 -6.14 11.34
N SER A 170 -2.25 -5.75 11.45
CA SER A 170 -3.05 -5.32 10.31
C SER A 170 -2.61 -3.97 9.73
N TRP A 171 -2.61 -3.93 8.41
CA TRP A 171 -2.49 -2.77 7.54
C TRP A 171 -3.57 -2.82 6.46
N THR A 172 -3.92 -1.68 5.88
CA THR A 172 -4.89 -1.60 4.77
C THR A 172 -4.32 -0.78 3.63
N SER A 173 -4.62 -1.11 2.37
CA SER A 173 -4.36 -0.21 1.25
C SER A 173 -5.44 0.86 1.07
N SER A 174 -6.62 0.70 1.68
CA SER A 174 -7.77 1.59 1.52
C SER A 174 -7.81 2.70 2.58
N LEU A 175 -7.46 3.92 2.16
CA LEU A 175 -7.63 5.11 2.99
C LEU A 175 -9.10 5.35 3.36
N LEU A 176 -10.04 5.02 2.46
CA LEU A 176 -11.48 5.10 2.73
C LEU A 176 -11.87 4.22 3.92
N PHE A 177 -11.43 2.96 3.92
CA PHE A 177 -11.63 2.05 5.04
C PHE A 177 -10.95 2.58 6.31
N ALA A 178 -9.70 3.06 6.23
CA ALA A 178 -9.00 3.59 7.39
C ALA A 178 -9.77 4.74 8.05
N ILE A 179 -10.32 5.65 7.25
CA ILE A 179 -11.19 6.75 7.74
C ILE A 179 -12.44 6.20 8.42
N GLN A 180 -13.16 5.26 7.79
CA GLN A 180 -14.33 4.63 8.43
C GLN A 180 -13.99 3.87 9.70
N TYR A 181 -12.78 3.32 9.77
CA TYR A 181 -12.31 2.66 10.97
C TYR A 181 -11.99 3.65 12.09
N ILE A 182 -11.50 4.85 11.79
CA ILE A 182 -11.36 5.95 12.78
C ILE A 182 -12.72 6.30 13.39
N TYR A 183 -13.74 6.50 12.57
CA TYR A 183 -15.11 6.72 13.04
C TYR A 183 -15.58 5.60 13.98
N TYR A 184 -15.36 4.35 13.58
CA TYR A 184 -15.71 3.19 14.39
C TYR A 184 -15.01 3.18 15.75
N ARG A 185 -13.69 3.38 15.79
CA ARG A 185 -12.92 3.34 17.03
C ARG A 185 -13.31 4.46 17.98
N HIS A 186 -13.54 5.66 17.44
CA HIS A 186 -14.00 6.79 18.23
C HIS A 186 -15.39 6.57 18.85
N LEU A 187 -16.33 6.03 18.06
CA LEU A 187 -17.74 5.90 18.47
C LEU A 187 -18.07 4.59 19.19
N ASN A 188 -17.21 3.57 19.10
CA ASN A 188 -17.44 2.29 19.75
C ASN A 188 -17.20 2.41 21.27
N PRO A 189 -18.18 2.13 22.13
CA PRO A 189 -18.02 2.25 23.60
C PRO A 189 -16.90 1.39 24.19
N LYS A 190 -16.49 0.30 23.51
CA LYS A 190 -15.37 -0.54 23.94
C LYS A 190 -14.01 0.10 23.67
N ASP A 191 -13.93 1.00 22.71
CA ASP A 191 -12.71 1.77 22.46
C ASP A 191 -12.90 3.19 23.01
N GLY A 192 -13.71 4.01 22.33
CA GLY A 192 -14.11 5.33 22.80
C GLY A 192 -12.96 6.33 22.84
N SER A 193 -11.86 6.06 22.14
CA SER A 193 -10.71 6.97 22.10
C SER A 193 -11.10 8.31 21.48
N SER A 194 -10.63 9.40 22.07
CA SER A 194 -10.77 10.73 21.49
C SER A 194 -10.00 10.81 20.15
N LEU A 195 -10.47 11.65 19.23
CA LEU A 195 -9.80 11.85 17.93
C LEU A 195 -8.36 12.34 18.06
N GLU A 196 -8.02 13.02 19.16
CA GLU A 196 -6.64 13.44 19.48
C GLU A 196 -5.71 12.26 19.75
N HIS A 197 -6.24 11.16 20.30
CA HIS A 197 -5.48 9.95 20.63
C HIS A 197 -5.54 8.89 19.54
N ILE A 198 -6.38 9.05 18.52
CA ILE A 198 -6.36 8.21 17.33
C ILE A 198 -5.36 8.80 16.34
N LYS A 199 -4.44 7.96 15.87
CA LYS A 199 -3.44 8.29 14.84
C LYS A 199 -3.66 7.44 13.60
N LEU A 200 -3.48 8.04 12.43
CA LEU A 200 -3.41 7.35 11.15
C LEU A 200 -1.95 7.31 10.69
N TYR A 201 -1.39 6.11 10.60
CA TYR A 201 -0.06 5.89 10.03
C TYR A 201 -0.19 5.54 8.56
N ALA A 202 0.75 6.02 7.75
CA ALA A 202 0.99 5.60 6.38
C ALA A 202 2.45 5.15 6.26
N ILE A 203 2.71 4.05 5.56
CA ILE A 203 4.07 3.54 5.31
C ILE A 203 4.30 3.38 3.80
N ASP A 204 5.56 3.45 3.38
CA ASP A 204 5.99 3.16 2.01
C ASP A 204 6.63 1.76 2.00
N THR A 205 5.90 0.78 1.49
CA THR A 205 6.29 -0.64 1.50
C THR A 205 7.56 -0.90 0.70
N THR A 206 7.97 0.01 -0.19
CA THR A 206 9.23 -0.11 -0.95
C THR A 206 10.47 0.09 -0.07
N GLN A 207 10.31 0.64 1.14
CA GLN A 207 11.37 0.86 2.12
C GLN A 207 11.58 -0.35 3.07
N PHE A 208 10.90 -1.46 2.81
CA PHE A 208 10.95 -2.69 3.59
C PHE A 208 11.43 -3.86 2.73
N LEU A 209 11.98 -4.90 3.36
CA LEU A 209 12.39 -6.07 2.58
C LEU A 209 11.16 -6.80 2.05
N ARG A 210 11.33 -7.40 0.87
CA ARG A 210 10.32 -8.28 0.29
C ARG A 210 9.98 -9.41 1.28
N GLY A 211 8.68 -9.68 1.43
CA GLY A 211 8.17 -10.64 2.42
C GLY A 211 7.82 -10.03 3.76
N THR A 212 7.97 -8.71 3.97
CA THR A 212 7.52 -8.04 5.21
C THR A 212 6.00 -8.00 5.31
N PHE A 213 5.33 -7.77 4.19
CA PHE A 213 3.86 -7.70 4.11
C PHE A 213 3.34 -8.85 3.27
N LEU A 214 2.17 -9.34 3.65
CA LEU A 214 1.45 -10.36 2.91
C LEU A 214 -0.05 -10.08 2.95
N ARG A 215 -0.73 -10.30 1.82
CA ARG A 215 -2.17 -10.08 1.73
C ARG A 215 -2.90 -11.06 2.62
N ASP A 216 -3.94 -10.58 3.29
CA ASP A 216 -4.84 -11.40 4.10
C ASP A 216 -5.40 -12.61 3.34
N LEU A 217 -5.82 -12.43 2.08
CA LEU A 217 -6.40 -13.47 1.24
C LEU A 217 -5.39 -14.58 0.96
N ASP A 218 -4.12 -14.26 0.73
CA ASP A 218 -3.09 -15.27 0.48
C ASP A 218 -2.85 -16.12 1.73
N LEU A 219 -2.92 -15.51 2.93
CA LEU A 219 -2.84 -16.23 4.20
C LEU A 219 -4.09 -17.08 4.46
N ILE A 220 -5.27 -16.55 4.16
CA ILE A 220 -6.53 -17.28 4.29
C ILE A 220 -6.53 -18.51 3.36
N ASP A 221 -6.22 -18.32 2.07
CA ASP A 221 -6.11 -19.39 1.08
C ASP A 221 -5.18 -20.52 1.57
N PHE A 222 -4.10 -20.18 2.28
CA PHE A 222 -3.15 -21.16 2.80
C PHE A 222 -3.61 -21.89 4.06
N PHE A 223 -4.30 -21.21 4.97
CA PHE A 223 -4.63 -21.73 6.30
C PHE A 223 -6.09 -22.16 6.48
N GLU A 224 -6.98 -21.90 5.51
CA GLU A 224 -8.43 -22.08 5.69
C GLU A 224 -8.85 -23.52 6.02
N GLU A 225 -8.15 -24.53 5.47
CA GLU A 225 -8.45 -25.95 5.70
C GLU A 225 -8.14 -26.39 7.14
N PHE A 226 -7.31 -25.64 7.87
CA PHE A 226 -6.89 -25.96 9.23
C PHE A 226 -7.74 -25.26 10.30
N ASP A 227 -8.64 -24.36 9.90
CA ASP A 227 -9.53 -23.67 10.84
C ASP A 227 -10.73 -24.56 11.20
N ASP A 228 -10.80 -24.96 12.47
CA ASP A 228 -11.83 -25.84 13.01
C ASP A 228 -13.02 -25.10 13.65
N HIS A 229 -13.09 -23.77 13.50
CA HIS A 229 -14.30 -23.03 13.86
C HIS A 229 -15.51 -23.55 13.08
N SER A 230 -16.72 -23.27 13.59
CA SER A 230 -17.95 -23.68 12.90
C SER A 230 -18.01 -23.07 11.48
N PRO A 231 -18.70 -23.72 10.52
CA PRO A 231 -18.74 -23.28 9.12
C PRO A 231 -19.19 -21.83 8.92
N GLU A 232 -19.95 -21.24 9.84
CA GLU A 232 -20.41 -19.84 9.77
C GLU A 232 -19.39 -18.83 10.30
N LYS A 233 -18.28 -19.32 10.86
CA LYS A 233 -17.30 -18.53 11.60
C LYS A 233 -15.86 -18.80 11.20
N ASN A 234 -15.59 -19.84 10.40
CA ASN A 234 -14.24 -20.21 10.00
C ASN A 234 -13.64 -19.26 8.93
N LEU A 235 -12.38 -19.51 8.58
CA LEU A 235 -11.63 -18.81 7.55
C LEU A 235 -12.26 -18.95 6.17
N ALA A 236 -12.72 -20.14 5.76
CA ALA A 236 -13.36 -20.35 4.46
C ALA A 236 -14.62 -19.47 4.27
N GLU A 237 -15.37 -19.25 5.35
CA GLU A 237 -16.51 -18.34 5.35
C GLU A 237 -16.07 -16.88 5.18
N LEU A 238 -15.05 -16.46 5.93
CA LEU A 238 -14.49 -15.10 5.83
C LEU A 238 -13.95 -14.86 4.41
N HIS A 239 -13.28 -15.86 3.86
CA HIS A 239 -12.73 -15.86 2.53
C HIS A 239 -13.80 -15.62 1.47
N CYS A 240 -14.90 -16.38 1.54
CA CYS A 240 -16.06 -16.22 0.66
C CYS A 240 -16.66 -14.81 0.78
N ARG A 241 -16.75 -14.25 1.99
CA ARG A 241 -17.21 -12.87 2.19
C ARG A 241 -16.29 -11.84 1.57
N ARG A 242 -14.97 -12.03 1.68
CA ARG A 242 -13.98 -11.10 1.12
C ARG A 242 -13.87 -11.22 -0.40
N LYS A 243 -14.10 -12.41 -0.98
CA LYS A 243 -14.16 -12.60 -2.43
C LYS A 243 -15.44 -12.03 -3.05
N LYS A 244 -16.53 -11.91 -2.29
CA LYS A 244 -17.72 -11.16 -2.69
C LYS A 244 -17.42 -9.67 -2.55
N ASP A 245 -17.51 -8.93 -3.65
CA ASP A 245 -16.93 -7.58 -3.86
C ASP A 245 -17.25 -6.51 -2.80
N GLU A 246 -18.25 -6.72 -1.95
CA GLU A 246 -18.76 -5.72 -1.02
C GLU A 246 -17.91 -5.54 0.26
N PHE A 247 -17.13 -6.55 0.68
CA PHE A 247 -16.48 -6.57 2.01
C PHE A 247 -14.95 -6.73 1.99
N TYR A 248 -14.31 -6.56 0.83
CA TYR A 248 -12.85 -6.52 0.79
C TYR A 248 -12.32 -5.11 1.06
N PHE A 249 -11.39 -5.01 2.02
CA PHE A 249 -10.86 -3.74 2.50
C PHE A 249 -9.36 -3.57 2.27
N GLY A 250 -8.76 -4.43 1.44
CA GLY A 250 -7.35 -4.32 1.09
C GLY A 250 -6.43 -4.60 2.27
N GLU A 251 -6.72 -5.62 3.08
CA GLU A 251 -5.95 -5.90 4.29
C GLU A 251 -4.64 -6.64 3.97
N TYR A 252 -3.55 -6.20 4.60
CA TYR A 252 -2.23 -6.81 4.55
C TYR A 252 -1.73 -6.98 5.98
N LEU A 253 -0.99 -8.05 6.24
CA LEU A 253 -0.42 -8.32 7.56
C LEU A 253 1.10 -8.16 7.49
N SER A 254 1.69 -7.61 8.54
CA SER A 254 3.07 -7.88 8.93
C SER A 254 3.09 -8.77 10.19
N GLN A 255 4.25 -9.28 10.58
CA GLN A 255 4.41 -10.11 11.77
C GLN A 255 5.51 -9.62 12.71
N GLY A 256 5.39 -9.93 14.00
CA GLY A 256 6.38 -9.57 15.02
C GLY A 256 6.50 -8.07 15.25
N ALA A 257 7.75 -7.62 15.44
CA ALA A 257 8.12 -6.22 15.49
C ALA A 257 8.57 -5.73 14.12
N LEU A 258 8.09 -4.55 13.70
CA LEU A 258 8.46 -3.89 12.46
C LEU A 258 8.95 -2.48 12.76
N LYS A 259 10.21 -2.18 12.42
CA LYS A 259 10.78 -0.84 12.57
C LYS A 259 10.29 0.08 11.45
N ILE A 260 9.52 1.10 11.81
CA ILE A 260 8.91 2.07 10.87
C ILE A 260 9.50 3.48 10.97
N GLU A 261 10.45 3.70 11.89
CA GLU A 261 11.20 4.96 12.03
C GLU A 261 11.74 5.45 10.68
N GLY A 262 11.41 6.70 10.32
CA GLY A 262 11.82 7.32 9.05
C GLY A 262 11.15 6.74 7.78
N LYS A 263 10.27 5.74 7.94
CA LYS A 263 9.56 5.04 6.84
C LYS A 263 8.05 5.21 6.91
N CYS A 264 7.56 6.03 7.84
CA CYS A 264 6.15 6.33 8.02
C CYS A 264 5.85 7.83 8.06
N ALA A 265 4.62 8.17 7.68
CA ALA A 265 3.96 9.42 8.08
C ALA A 265 2.88 9.14 9.12
N THR A 266 2.68 10.11 10.01
CA THR A 266 1.66 10.05 11.06
C THR A 266 0.75 11.27 10.93
N ILE A 267 -0.55 11.03 10.84
CA ILE A 267 -1.59 12.05 10.83
C ILE A 267 -2.41 11.89 12.10
N SER A 268 -2.48 12.93 12.93
CA SER A 268 -3.44 12.92 14.05
C SER A 268 -4.85 13.08 13.51
N THR A 269 -5.77 12.21 13.94
CA THR A 269 -7.08 12.16 13.28
C THR A 269 -7.94 13.39 13.57
N HIS A 270 -7.70 14.13 14.65
CA HIS A 270 -8.38 15.42 14.88
C HIS A 270 -8.26 16.36 13.66
N LEU A 271 -7.11 16.36 12.96
CA LEU A 271 -6.88 17.18 11.77
C LEU A 271 -7.82 16.81 10.61
N LEU A 272 -8.31 15.58 10.54
CA LEU A 272 -9.26 15.15 9.51
C LEU A 272 -10.66 15.76 9.76
N PHE A 273 -11.00 15.98 11.03
CA PHE A 273 -12.32 16.46 11.45
C PHE A 273 -12.38 17.96 11.71
N GLU A 274 -11.24 18.57 12.01
CA GLU A 274 -11.11 20.01 12.21
C GLU A 274 -11.67 20.79 11.01
N SER A 275 -12.41 21.87 11.30
CA SER A 275 -13.00 22.74 10.26
C SER A 275 -13.83 21.99 9.20
N ASN A 276 -14.40 20.84 9.55
CA ASN A 276 -15.15 19.95 8.65
C ASN A 276 -14.34 19.49 7.41
N ARG A 277 -13.02 19.36 7.50
CA ARG A 277 -12.13 19.01 6.37
C ARG A 277 -12.58 17.75 5.61
N LEU A 278 -12.89 16.64 6.30
CA LEU A 278 -13.40 15.43 5.64
C LEU A 278 -14.71 15.65 4.87
N ARG A 279 -15.66 16.44 5.38
CA ARG A 279 -16.91 16.74 4.65
C ARG A 279 -16.71 17.73 3.52
N ARG A 280 -15.79 18.67 3.67
CA ARG A 280 -15.36 19.58 2.59
C ARG A 280 -14.75 18.78 1.44
N LEU A 281 -13.88 17.81 1.76
CA LEU A 281 -13.30 16.87 0.80
C LEU A 281 -14.39 16.02 0.11
N GLN A 282 -15.29 15.42 0.89
CA GLN A 282 -16.34 14.56 0.38
C GLN A 282 -17.59 14.62 1.27
N ARG A 283 -18.67 15.19 0.72
CA ARG A 283 -19.92 15.46 1.44
C ARG A 283 -20.65 14.22 1.94
N GLN A 284 -20.34 13.05 1.35
CA GLN A 284 -20.94 11.77 1.71
C GLN A 284 -20.39 11.18 3.00
N PHE A 285 -19.26 11.69 3.52
CA PHE A 285 -18.87 11.40 4.88
C PHE A 285 -19.89 12.01 5.85
N TYR A 286 -20.36 11.19 6.79
CA TYR A 286 -21.28 11.62 7.82
C TYR A 286 -20.58 12.50 8.86
N GLU A 287 -21.37 13.37 9.49
CA GLU A 287 -20.96 13.94 10.79
C GLU A 287 -21.02 12.83 11.84
N LEU A 288 -20.16 12.91 12.85
CA LEU A 288 -20.00 11.87 13.88
C LEU A 288 -21.33 11.45 14.51
N GLN A 289 -22.25 12.41 14.69
CA GLN A 289 -23.57 12.22 15.31
C GLN A 289 -24.59 11.47 14.45
N TYR A 290 -24.33 11.24 13.16
CA TYR A 290 -25.29 10.63 12.22
C TYR A 290 -24.91 9.23 11.74
N LEU A 291 -23.83 8.65 12.26
CA LEU A 291 -23.42 7.31 11.86
C LEU A 291 -24.40 6.25 12.35
N PRO A 292 -24.74 5.25 11.52
CA PRO A 292 -25.67 4.21 11.89
C PRO A 292 -25.06 3.26 12.94
N PHE A 293 -25.86 2.93 13.95
CA PHE A 293 -25.53 1.92 14.96
C PHE A 293 -26.36 0.67 14.73
N ASN A 294 -25.74 -0.50 14.89
CA ASN A 294 -26.42 -1.79 14.97
C ASN A 294 -26.04 -2.47 16.28
N LYS A 295 -27.04 -2.83 17.10
CA LYS A 295 -26.85 -3.42 18.43
C LYS A 295 -25.85 -2.63 19.30
N GLY A 296 -25.93 -1.30 19.26
CA GLY A 296 -25.08 -0.40 20.04
C GLY A 296 -23.64 -0.25 19.53
N LYS A 297 -23.32 -0.71 18.32
CA LYS A 297 -22.00 -0.51 17.69
C LYS A 297 -22.13 0.22 16.35
N PRO A 298 -21.21 1.14 16.02
CA PRO A 298 -21.16 1.74 14.69
C PRO A 298 -20.98 0.67 13.61
N VAL A 299 -21.75 0.76 12.53
CA VAL A 299 -21.63 -0.15 11.39
C VAL A 299 -20.63 0.42 10.40
N TRP A 300 -19.39 -0.07 10.42
CA TRP A 300 -18.33 0.47 9.58
C TRP A 300 -18.19 -0.27 8.25
N ALA A 301 -18.31 -1.60 8.23
CA ALA A 301 -18.11 -2.39 7.02
C ALA A 301 -19.15 -2.07 5.93
N GLN A 302 -20.44 -2.03 6.32
CA GLN A 302 -21.52 -1.64 5.39
C GLN A 302 -21.42 -0.16 4.98
N GLU A 303 -20.85 0.69 5.83
CA GLU A 303 -20.66 2.10 5.52
C GLU A 303 -19.56 2.31 4.48
N VAL A 304 -18.48 1.51 4.51
CA VAL A 304 -17.50 1.47 3.42
C VAL A 304 -18.18 1.08 2.10
N SER A 305 -18.98 0.01 2.09
CA SER A 305 -19.73 -0.41 0.89
C SER A 305 -20.67 0.70 0.41
N ARG A 306 -21.44 1.32 1.32
CA ARG A 306 -22.33 2.46 1.00
C ARG A 306 -21.55 3.61 0.38
N LEU A 307 -20.40 3.98 0.93
CA LEU A 307 -19.58 5.07 0.41
C LEU A 307 -19.01 4.73 -0.97
N ARG A 308 -18.56 3.49 -1.20
CA ARG A 308 -18.12 3.03 -2.52
C ARG A 308 -19.23 3.16 -3.56
N ASP A 309 -20.42 2.66 -3.24
CA ASP A 309 -21.61 2.75 -4.10
C ASP A 309 -22.06 4.19 -4.31
N THR A 310 -22.02 5.00 -3.26
CA THR A 310 -22.50 6.37 -3.34
C THR A 310 -21.53 7.22 -4.13
N ILE A 311 -20.22 7.16 -3.86
CA ILE A 311 -19.23 8.06 -4.47
C ILE A 311 -18.89 7.65 -5.90
N TRP A 312 -18.71 6.34 -6.17
CA TRP A 312 -18.30 5.84 -7.49
C TRP A 312 -19.41 5.10 -8.25
N GLY A 313 -20.59 4.91 -7.67
CA GLY A 313 -21.69 4.25 -8.36
C GLY A 313 -22.26 5.07 -9.53
N PRO A 314 -23.00 4.42 -10.43
CA PRO A 314 -23.45 5.00 -11.71
C PRO A 314 -24.36 6.22 -11.53
N ARG A 315 -25.00 6.37 -10.36
CA ARG A 315 -25.88 7.52 -10.04
C ARG A 315 -25.11 8.80 -9.70
N ASN A 316 -23.80 8.73 -9.45
CA ASN A 316 -23.00 9.85 -8.97
C ASN A 316 -21.94 10.34 -9.96
N LEU A 317 -22.12 10.06 -11.25
CA LEU A 317 -21.40 10.69 -12.37
C LEU A 317 -21.69 12.20 -12.53
N ARG A 318 -22.06 12.89 -11.44
CA ARG A 318 -22.37 14.32 -11.45
C ARG A 318 -21.08 15.12 -11.56
N THR A 319 -21.03 15.99 -12.56
CA THR A 319 -19.96 16.97 -12.75
C THR A 319 -19.89 17.89 -11.53
N SER A 320 -18.76 17.90 -10.83
CA SER A 320 -18.52 18.90 -9.78
C SER A 320 -18.20 20.25 -10.40
N SER A 321 -18.71 21.34 -9.82
CA SER A 321 -18.32 22.68 -10.26
C SER A 321 -16.85 22.95 -9.95
N LEU A 322 -16.21 23.81 -10.75
CA LEU A 322 -14.79 24.15 -10.60
C LEU A 322 -14.47 24.79 -9.24
N THR A 323 -15.40 25.60 -8.71
CA THR A 323 -15.30 26.16 -7.35
C THR A 323 -15.34 25.05 -6.30
N GLY A 324 -16.28 24.09 -6.44
CA GLY A 324 -16.39 22.97 -5.52
C GLY A 324 -15.19 22.03 -5.52
N ILE A 325 -14.47 21.92 -6.65
CA ILE A 325 -13.19 21.20 -6.72
C ILE A 325 -12.09 21.95 -5.96
N GLY A 326 -12.02 23.27 -6.09
CA GLY A 326 -11.05 24.09 -5.37
C GLY A 326 -11.17 23.92 -3.85
N ASP A 327 -12.39 24.02 -3.33
CA ASP A 327 -12.65 23.87 -1.89
C ASP A 327 -12.26 22.49 -1.35
N ARG A 328 -12.42 21.44 -2.17
CA ARG A 328 -12.03 20.06 -1.84
C ARG A 328 -10.52 19.89 -1.82
N LEU A 329 -9.82 20.43 -2.81
CA LEU A 329 -8.35 20.37 -2.87
C LEU A 329 -7.71 21.20 -1.75
N GLU A 330 -8.31 22.33 -1.35
CA GLU A 330 -7.85 23.06 -0.19
C GLU A 330 -8.01 22.23 1.10
N ALA A 331 -9.11 21.48 1.25
CA ALA A 331 -9.25 20.55 2.37
C ALA A 331 -8.18 19.45 2.36
N VAL A 332 -7.81 18.91 1.19
CA VAL A 332 -6.66 17.97 1.07
C VAL A 332 -5.38 18.63 1.55
N LYS A 333 -5.09 19.85 1.09
CA LYS A 333 -3.90 20.60 1.44
C LYS A 333 -3.82 20.86 2.94
N GLU A 334 -4.92 21.31 3.55
CA GLU A 334 -5.01 21.51 5.01
C GLU A 334 -4.74 20.22 5.80
N ILE A 335 -5.11 19.05 5.28
CA ILE A 335 -4.86 17.75 5.95
C ILE A 335 -3.38 17.36 5.91
N ILE A 336 -2.67 17.66 4.81
CA ILE A 336 -1.32 17.11 4.57
C ILE A 336 -0.20 18.13 4.71
N GLN A 337 -0.50 19.42 4.84
CA GLN A 337 0.49 20.51 4.81
C GLN A 337 1.61 20.35 5.84
N ASP A 338 1.28 19.77 7.01
CA ASP A 338 2.20 19.62 8.14
C ASP A 338 3.03 18.33 8.05
N LEU A 339 2.81 17.50 7.03
CA LEU A 339 3.62 16.32 6.80
C LEU A 339 5.00 16.70 6.23
N ASP A 340 5.98 15.82 6.43
CA ASP A 340 7.26 15.90 5.73
C ASP A 340 6.99 15.94 4.21
N PRO A 341 7.68 16.81 3.46
CA PRO A 341 7.54 16.93 2.02
C PRO A 341 7.40 15.59 1.30
N ILE A 342 8.18 14.55 1.66
CA ILE A 342 8.18 13.23 0.99
C ILE A 342 6.82 12.53 0.97
N TRP A 343 5.95 12.88 1.92
CA TRP A 343 4.63 12.26 2.08
C TRP A 343 3.48 13.11 1.52
N ARG A 344 3.71 14.41 1.30
CA ARG A 344 2.65 15.33 0.88
C ARG A 344 2.03 14.89 -0.44
N TYR A 345 2.84 14.76 -1.48
CA TYR A 345 2.30 14.42 -2.81
C TYR A 345 1.65 13.04 -2.86
N PRO A 346 2.27 11.95 -2.37
CA PRO A 346 1.60 10.64 -2.36
C PRO A 346 0.28 10.65 -1.59
N LEU A 347 0.23 11.24 -0.40
CA LEU A 347 -0.99 11.27 0.40
C LEU A 347 -2.04 12.22 -0.15
N ALA A 348 -1.64 13.31 -0.84
CA ALA A 348 -2.55 14.15 -1.60
C ALA A 348 -3.34 13.31 -2.61
N ILE A 349 -2.66 12.45 -3.37
CA ILE A 349 -3.32 11.57 -4.36
C ILE A 349 -4.35 10.66 -3.69
N TYR A 350 -4.01 10.02 -2.55
CA TYR A 350 -4.96 9.17 -1.83
C TYR A 350 -6.16 9.93 -1.28
N PHE A 351 -5.98 11.13 -0.70
CA PHE A 351 -7.11 11.93 -0.24
C PHE A 351 -7.95 12.46 -1.40
N THR A 352 -7.30 12.93 -2.47
CA THR A 352 -7.97 13.39 -3.69
C THR A 352 -8.75 12.27 -4.36
N SER A 353 -8.32 11.00 -4.27
CA SER A 353 -9.08 9.88 -4.81
C SER A 353 -10.47 9.74 -4.18
N LEU A 354 -10.63 10.13 -2.91
CA LEU A 354 -11.91 10.10 -2.18
C LEU A 354 -12.93 11.14 -2.66
N ILE A 355 -12.53 12.09 -3.50
CA ILE A 355 -13.45 13.02 -4.17
C ILE A 355 -14.41 12.26 -5.08
N GLY A 356 -13.98 11.11 -5.60
CA GLY A 356 -14.71 10.26 -6.56
C GLY A 356 -14.21 10.43 -7.98
N PRO A 357 -14.94 9.88 -8.98
CA PRO A 357 -14.58 10.02 -10.37
C PRO A 357 -14.68 11.50 -10.77
N VAL A 358 -13.54 12.10 -11.10
CA VAL A 358 -13.52 13.47 -11.60
C VAL A 358 -13.84 13.42 -13.10
N SER A 359 -15.12 13.57 -13.45
CA SER A 359 -15.51 13.78 -14.85
C SER A 359 -14.98 15.13 -15.31
N LEU A 360 -13.88 15.08 -16.05
CA LEU A 360 -13.23 16.21 -16.70
C LEU A 360 -14.09 16.70 -17.88
N ILE A 361 -15.28 17.23 -17.60
CA ILE A 361 -16.03 17.95 -18.63
C ILE A 361 -15.47 19.37 -18.69
N GLU A 362 -14.41 19.53 -19.46
CA GLU A 362 -14.13 20.83 -20.06
C GLU A 362 -15.13 21.04 -21.19
N LYS A 363 -15.82 22.18 -21.16
CA LYS A 363 -16.39 22.75 -22.39
C LYS A 363 -15.24 22.77 -23.40
N ARG A 364 -15.47 22.17 -24.57
CA ARG A 364 -14.50 21.93 -25.67
C ARG A 364 -13.67 23.15 -26.12
N ASP A 365 -13.88 24.35 -25.61
CA ASP A 365 -13.54 25.58 -26.32
C ASP A 365 -12.73 26.63 -25.54
N ALA A 366 -12.06 26.36 -24.40
CA ALA A 366 -11.37 27.48 -23.71
C ALA A 366 -10.09 27.26 -22.89
N ALA A 367 -9.68 26.06 -22.47
CA ALA A 367 -8.49 25.94 -21.63
C ALA A 367 -7.56 24.82 -22.09
N ILE A 368 -6.31 25.18 -22.39
CA ILE A 368 -5.18 24.26 -22.64
C ILE A 368 -4.80 23.52 -21.35
N HIS A 369 -5.18 24.07 -20.19
CA HIS A 369 -4.90 23.47 -18.90
C HIS A 369 -6.17 22.86 -18.31
N ASN A 370 -6.12 21.54 -18.13
CA ASN A 370 -7.01 20.85 -17.23
C ASN A 370 -6.97 21.54 -15.86
N THR A 371 -8.03 22.29 -15.54
CA THR A 371 -8.00 23.20 -14.38
C THR A 371 -7.91 22.41 -13.07
N PHE A 372 -8.34 21.14 -13.04
CA PHE A 372 -8.15 20.27 -11.89
C PHE A 372 -6.68 19.92 -11.70
N PHE A 373 -6.00 19.40 -12.72
CA PHE A 373 -4.59 19.01 -12.60
C PHE A 373 -3.68 20.21 -12.37
N GLY A 374 -3.94 21.34 -13.02
CA GLY A 374 -3.21 22.59 -12.75
C GLY A 374 -3.37 23.07 -11.30
N LYS A 375 -4.58 22.98 -10.72
CA LYS A 375 -4.80 23.28 -9.29
C LYS A 375 -4.12 22.29 -8.37
N LEU A 376 -4.17 20.99 -8.69
CA LEU A 376 -3.52 19.95 -7.90
C LEU A 376 -1.99 20.14 -7.92
N GLN A 377 -1.40 20.37 -9.09
CA GLN A 377 0.03 20.62 -9.28
C GLN A 377 0.50 21.90 -8.58
N SER A 378 -0.25 23.00 -8.67
CA SER A 378 0.09 24.25 -7.98
C SER A 378 -0.08 24.17 -6.46
N SER A 379 -1.03 23.37 -5.98
CA SER A 379 -1.21 23.14 -4.53
C SER A 379 -0.10 22.27 -3.94
N PHE A 380 0.48 21.39 -4.76
CA PHE A 380 1.50 20.42 -4.38
C PHE A 380 2.68 20.44 -5.38
N PRO A 381 3.49 21.51 -5.39
CA PRO A 381 4.55 21.70 -6.39
C PRO A 381 5.57 20.57 -6.38
N LYS A 382 6.13 20.26 -7.56
CA LYS A 382 7.12 19.20 -7.81
C LYS A 382 8.29 19.28 -6.80
N GLY A 383 8.25 18.42 -5.77
CA GLY A 383 9.22 18.37 -4.68
C GLY A 383 9.75 16.96 -4.35
N GLN A 384 9.31 15.94 -5.07
CA GLN A 384 9.93 14.61 -5.07
C GLN A 384 9.93 14.07 -6.49
N LYS A 385 10.87 13.15 -6.77
CA LYS A 385 10.88 12.34 -8.00
C LYS A 385 9.44 12.02 -8.40
N ALA A 386 9.05 12.41 -9.61
CA ALA A 386 7.73 12.15 -10.16
C ALA A 386 7.39 10.68 -9.85
N LEU A 387 6.38 10.47 -9.01
CA LEU A 387 5.92 9.12 -8.77
C LEU A 387 5.41 8.62 -10.11
N GLY A 388 6.15 7.69 -10.69
CA GLY A 388 5.79 7.11 -11.96
C GLY A 388 4.53 6.25 -11.78
N PRO A 389 3.76 6.01 -12.84
CA PRO A 389 2.69 5.02 -12.78
C PRO A 389 3.18 3.63 -12.35
N SER A 390 4.42 3.28 -12.72
CA SER A 390 5.09 2.05 -12.27
C SER A 390 5.31 1.97 -10.76
N ASP A 391 5.30 3.11 -10.06
CA ASP A 391 5.53 3.18 -8.63
C ASP A 391 4.26 2.89 -7.82
N PHE A 392 3.09 2.97 -8.44
CA PHE A 392 1.81 2.68 -7.82
C PHE A 392 1.29 1.34 -8.30
N LYS A 393 1.70 0.28 -7.61
CA LYS A 393 1.07 -1.01 -7.78
C LYS A 393 -0.28 -1.01 -7.11
N THR A 394 -1.31 -1.33 -7.87
CA THR A 394 -2.66 -1.54 -7.36
C THR A 394 -3.03 -3.01 -7.52
N VAL A 395 -3.66 -3.56 -6.49
CA VAL A 395 -4.04 -4.98 -6.40
C VAL A 395 -5.46 -5.06 -5.88
N GLY A 396 -6.31 -5.86 -6.53
CA GLY A 396 -7.73 -5.96 -6.18
C GLY A 396 -8.53 -4.69 -6.49
N THR A 397 -8.17 -3.97 -7.56
CA THR A 397 -8.76 -2.67 -7.96
C THR A 397 -10.25 -2.72 -8.23
N ASP A 398 -10.77 -3.87 -8.65
CA ASP A 398 -12.16 -3.99 -9.08
C ASP A 398 -13.15 -3.89 -7.91
N GLN A 399 -12.69 -4.24 -6.70
CA GLN A 399 -13.47 -4.21 -5.46
C GLN A 399 -13.27 -2.92 -4.66
N MET A 400 -12.27 -2.12 -5.03
CA MET A 400 -11.83 -0.93 -4.28
C MET A 400 -11.71 0.26 -5.25
N PRO A 401 -12.83 0.89 -5.61
CA PRO A 401 -12.84 1.98 -6.58
C PRO A 401 -11.97 3.18 -6.14
N GLU A 402 -11.80 3.39 -4.83
CA GLU A 402 -10.89 4.40 -4.30
C GLU A 402 -9.41 4.14 -4.66
N ILE A 403 -9.01 2.87 -4.81
CA ILE A 403 -7.64 2.46 -5.20
C ILE A 403 -7.47 2.55 -6.71
N ARG A 404 -8.48 2.14 -7.48
CA ARG A 404 -8.50 2.36 -8.93
C ARG A 404 -8.41 3.85 -9.27
N GLN A 405 -9.07 4.70 -8.48
CA GLN A 405 -8.99 6.15 -8.65
C GLN A 405 -7.60 6.70 -8.32
N VAL A 406 -6.88 6.13 -7.33
CA VAL A 406 -5.46 6.49 -7.08
C VAL A 406 -4.62 6.21 -8.33
N GLU A 407 -4.71 5.01 -8.90
CA GLU A 407 -4.00 4.64 -10.13
C GLU A 407 -4.32 5.59 -11.28
N THR A 408 -5.60 5.88 -11.48
CA THR A 408 -6.06 6.81 -12.51
C THR A 408 -5.46 8.20 -12.32
N LEU A 409 -5.50 8.73 -11.09
CA LEU A 409 -4.94 10.05 -10.78
C LEU A 409 -3.43 10.11 -11.00
N VAL A 410 -2.69 9.07 -10.64
CA VAL A 410 -1.24 8.99 -10.86
C VAL A 410 -0.93 8.98 -12.35
N HIS A 411 -1.61 8.13 -13.13
CA HIS A 411 -1.42 8.06 -14.57
C HIS A 411 -1.73 9.39 -15.27
N GLU A 412 -2.86 10.00 -14.93
CA GLU A 412 -3.27 11.25 -15.57
C GLU A 412 -2.42 12.44 -15.12
N MET A 413 -1.99 12.50 -13.86
CA MET A 413 -1.03 13.52 -13.40
C MET A 413 0.32 13.37 -14.08
N TYR A 414 0.82 12.14 -14.23
CA TYR A 414 2.09 11.89 -14.93
C TYR A 414 2.02 12.35 -16.40
N LYS A 415 0.91 12.02 -17.09
CA LYS A 415 0.67 12.50 -18.46
C LYS A 415 0.57 14.02 -18.52
N TYR A 416 -0.18 14.63 -17.60
CA TYR A 416 -0.36 16.08 -17.54
C TYR A 416 0.99 16.79 -17.35
N ASP A 417 1.80 16.33 -16.41
CA ASP A 417 3.13 16.88 -16.16
C ASP A 417 4.04 16.75 -17.39
N ALA A 418 4.04 15.59 -18.06
CA ALA A 418 4.81 15.38 -19.27
C ALA A 418 4.37 16.29 -20.43
N LEU A 419 3.06 16.50 -20.58
CA LEU A 419 2.51 17.39 -21.61
C LEU A 419 2.80 18.87 -21.32
N VAL A 420 2.71 19.31 -20.06
CA VAL A 420 3.06 20.68 -19.65
C VAL A 420 4.55 20.93 -19.89
N ASP A 421 5.41 19.99 -19.48
CA ASP A 421 6.86 20.11 -19.69
C ASP A 421 7.21 20.11 -21.19
N ALA A 422 6.53 19.29 -22.01
CA ALA A 422 6.70 19.28 -23.46
C ALA A 422 6.24 20.60 -24.11
N LEU A 423 5.11 21.16 -23.68
CA LEU A 423 4.59 22.42 -24.19
C LEU A 423 5.53 23.59 -23.89
N ASP A 424 6.10 23.65 -22.68
CA ASP A 424 7.09 24.67 -22.29
C ASP A 424 8.37 24.58 -23.15
N GLN A 425 8.82 23.36 -23.44
CA GLN A 425 9.95 23.13 -24.35
C GLN A 425 9.66 23.58 -25.78
N VAL A 426 8.47 23.27 -26.31
CA VAL A 426 8.03 23.71 -27.65
C VAL A 426 7.93 25.23 -27.72
N GLN A 427 7.37 25.88 -26.69
CA GLN A 427 7.30 27.35 -26.63
C GLN A 427 8.70 27.99 -26.59
N THR A 428 9.62 27.41 -25.83
CA THR A 428 11.02 27.87 -25.78
C THR A 428 11.73 27.70 -27.13
N ALA A 429 11.51 26.57 -27.80
CA ALA A 429 12.05 26.31 -29.14
C ALA A 429 11.47 27.29 -30.17
N GLU A 430 10.15 27.51 -30.15
CA GLU A 430 9.46 28.47 -31.01
C GLU A 430 10.04 29.88 -30.84
N ALA A 431 10.18 30.35 -29.60
CA ALA A 431 10.75 31.67 -29.31
C ALA A 431 12.19 31.80 -29.85
N SER A 432 12.98 30.73 -29.75
CA SER A 432 14.36 30.68 -30.27
C SER A 432 14.41 30.74 -31.80
N ILE A 433 13.52 30.01 -32.48
CA ILE A 433 13.39 30.02 -33.94
C ILE A 433 12.90 31.38 -34.44
N ARG A 434 11.92 31.99 -33.75
CA ARG A 434 11.45 33.34 -34.07
C ARG A 434 12.57 34.38 -33.93
N LEU A 435 13.37 34.28 -32.86
CA LEU A 435 14.51 35.17 -32.66
C LEU A 435 15.58 34.99 -33.75
N LEU A 436 15.85 33.74 -34.16
CA LEU A 436 16.73 33.43 -35.27
C LEU A 436 16.20 34.09 -36.56
N TYR A 437 14.93 33.87 -36.89
CA TYR A 437 14.28 34.48 -38.06
C TYR A 437 14.44 36.00 -38.08
N MET A 438 14.16 36.69 -36.96
CA MET A 438 14.28 38.15 -36.85
C MET A 438 15.72 38.68 -36.99
N LYS A 439 16.73 37.91 -36.54
CA LYS A 439 18.14 38.33 -36.60
C LYS A 439 18.79 38.06 -37.95
N VAL A 440 18.35 36.98 -38.60
CA VAL A 440 19.01 36.37 -39.76
C VAL A 440 18.35 36.82 -41.07
N ILE A 441 17.04 37.07 -41.04
CA ILE A 441 16.27 37.51 -42.20
C ILE A 441 15.93 38.98 -41.98
N THR A 442 16.69 39.87 -42.63
CA THR A 442 16.32 41.28 -42.76
C THR A 442 15.03 41.41 -43.59
N PRO A 443 14.30 42.54 -43.50
CA PRO A 443 13.05 42.77 -44.25
C PRO A 443 13.16 42.53 -45.76
N ASP A 444 14.38 42.57 -46.31
CA ASP A 444 14.66 42.41 -47.75
C ASP A 444 14.96 40.96 -48.17
N GLY A 445 14.94 39.98 -47.24
CA GLY A 445 14.98 38.54 -47.53
C GLY A 445 16.28 37.99 -48.15
N ALA A 446 17.31 38.82 -48.34
CA ALA A 446 18.44 38.48 -49.22
C ALA A 446 19.62 37.74 -48.57
N ALA A 447 19.73 37.69 -47.24
CA ALA A 447 20.97 37.24 -46.57
C ALA A 447 21.35 35.76 -46.79
N PHE A 448 20.42 34.89 -47.20
CA PHE A 448 20.67 33.45 -47.43
C PHE A 448 20.21 32.94 -48.81
N ALA A 449 19.71 33.82 -49.67
CA ALA A 449 19.15 33.43 -50.97
C ALA A 449 20.22 33.38 -52.08
N LEU A 450 21.38 33.98 -51.87
CA LEU A 450 22.50 33.96 -52.81
C LEU A 450 23.64 33.10 -52.25
N PRO A 451 24.32 32.28 -53.07
CA PRO A 451 25.56 31.61 -52.67
C PRO A 451 26.53 32.65 -52.13
N ASP A 452 26.96 32.51 -50.88
CA ASP A 452 27.97 33.39 -50.31
C ASP A 452 29.32 33.03 -50.94
N GLU A 453 30.04 34.01 -51.49
CA GLU A 453 31.39 33.80 -52.02
C GLU A 453 32.35 33.29 -50.93
N ASN A 454 31.98 33.47 -49.65
CA ASN A 454 32.67 32.88 -48.51
C ASN A 454 32.19 31.44 -48.22
N GLU A 455 33.02 30.47 -48.61
CA GLU A 455 32.76 29.03 -48.42
C GLU A 455 32.41 28.63 -46.97
N LEU A 456 33.00 29.30 -45.97
CA LEU A 456 32.71 29.02 -44.56
C LEU A 456 31.28 29.43 -44.17
N LEU A 457 30.84 30.61 -44.61
CA LEU A 457 29.49 31.11 -44.34
C LEU A 457 28.43 30.28 -45.07
N ASP A 458 28.71 29.92 -46.32
CA ASP A 458 27.86 29.03 -47.13
C ASP A 458 27.74 27.62 -46.50
N ARG A 459 28.85 27.04 -46.02
CA ARG A 459 28.81 25.77 -45.26
C ARG A 459 28.02 25.90 -43.96
N ALA A 460 28.19 26.99 -43.21
CA ALA A 460 27.45 27.24 -41.98
C ALA A 460 25.93 27.39 -42.24
N GLY A 461 25.54 28.12 -43.29
CA GLY A 461 24.16 28.27 -43.72
C GLY A 461 23.51 26.93 -44.10
N ARG A 462 24.20 26.10 -44.88
CA ARG A 462 23.74 24.73 -45.20
C ARG A 462 23.58 23.84 -43.97
N ALA A 463 24.53 23.91 -43.02
CA ALA A 463 24.46 23.14 -41.79
C ALA A 463 23.25 23.56 -40.93
N LEU A 464 22.97 24.86 -40.83
CA LEU A 464 21.78 25.38 -40.16
C LEU A 464 20.49 24.91 -40.84
N LEU A 465 20.39 25.02 -42.17
CA LEU A 465 19.22 24.56 -42.92
C LEU A 465 18.96 23.06 -42.73
N HIS A 466 20.03 22.24 -42.74
CA HIS A 466 19.91 20.81 -42.48
C HIS A 466 19.38 20.53 -41.06
N LYS A 467 19.85 21.27 -40.04
CA LYS A 467 19.33 21.15 -38.68
C LYS A 467 17.87 21.57 -38.55
N LEU A 468 17.45 22.64 -39.23
CA LEU A 468 16.05 23.08 -39.24
C LEU A 468 15.13 22.03 -39.88
N ARG A 469 15.56 21.39 -40.97
CA ARG A 469 14.82 20.27 -41.59
C ARG A 469 14.69 19.08 -40.63
N LEU A 470 15.77 18.71 -39.94
CA LEU A 470 15.71 17.64 -38.94
C LEU A 470 14.72 17.96 -37.81
N VAL A 471 14.67 19.22 -37.35
CA VAL A 471 13.68 19.66 -36.36
C VAL A 471 12.26 19.54 -36.93
N GLN A 472 12.04 19.93 -38.18
CA GLN A 472 10.76 19.78 -38.86
C GLN A 472 10.32 18.30 -38.94
N ASP A 473 11.20 17.41 -39.38
CA ASP A 473 10.91 15.97 -39.46
C ASP A 473 10.53 15.39 -38.08
N ILE A 474 11.26 15.77 -37.01
CA ILE A 474 10.95 15.37 -35.63
C ILE A 474 9.60 15.93 -35.18
N CYS A 475 9.27 17.18 -35.53
CA CYS A 475 7.97 17.76 -35.22
C CYS A 475 6.84 17.00 -35.92
N ASP A 476 7.01 16.64 -37.18
CA ASP A 476 6.03 15.86 -37.93
C ASP A 476 5.83 14.45 -37.31
N ASP A 477 6.91 13.79 -36.90
CA ASP A 477 6.86 12.51 -36.17
C ASP A 477 6.11 12.63 -34.83
N VAL A 478 6.37 13.70 -34.06
CA VAL A 478 5.67 13.95 -32.79
C VAL A 478 4.19 14.25 -33.04
N ILE A 479 3.85 15.05 -34.05
CA ILE A 479 2.47 15.34 -34.45
C ILE A 479 1.74 14.04 -34.80
N LEU A 480 2.37 13.15 -35.56
CA LEU A 480 1.81 11.83 -35.90
C LEU A 480 1.64 10.92 -34.67
N ALA A 481 2.51 11.04 -33.67
CA ALA A 481 2.42 10.23 -32.45
C ALA A 481 1.30 10.70 -31.50
N ILE A 482 0.91 11.99 -31.55
CA ILE A 482 -0.09 12.58 -30.65
C ILE A 482 -1.48 12.78 -31.29
N SER A 483 -1.56 12.78 -32.63
CA SER A 483 -2.82 12.91 -33.39
C SER A 483 -3.50 11.56 -33.56
#